data_AF-A0A1H8PHR3-F1
#
_entry.id   AF-A0A1H8PHR3-F1
#
_cell.length_a   1.000
_cell.length_b   1.000
_cell.length_c   1.000
_cell.angle_alpha   90.00
_cell.angle_beta   90.00
_cell.angle_gamma   90.00
#
_symmetry.space_group_name_H-M   'P 1'
#
loop_
_entity.id
_entity.type
_entity.pdbx_description
1 polymer ?
#
loop_
_entity_poly.entity_id
_entity_poly.type
_entity_poly.pdbx_seq_one_letter_code
_entity_poly.pdbx_strand_id
1 'polypeptide(L)'
;MTVGEFRLQEHRTTWELHVTVEYEVAEPDEPTLVGFDIGESKLLTGCALTDGTPTQPYIYDGGRARHLRKEMFTTLRRLQERDAGWRVDERFDHYQNALTDIVEKAPRQAVEYAQQFEDPVIVLEDLSYIREHLDYRKWMNRRLHNRAFARLTGRIEDKAREEGVPVRYVNPAYTSQTCHECSHIGARGSQATFRCTNDDCWVTGYQADINASVNIARRVNPWGESVRWKPERNDSPRDGSACDSTTGHREQSRQSRQTTLGDFSSETSSNDEATLVGSPALKGG
;
A
#
# COMPACT_ATOMS: atom_id res chain seq x y z
N MET A 1 19.90 -14.59 -17.17
CA MET A 1 19.16 -15.36 -16.15
C MET A 1 20.15 -16.25 -15.41
N THR A 2 20.35 -16.01 -14.13
CA THR A 2 21.14 -16.81 -13.21
C THR A 2 20.21 -17.42 -12.17
N VAL A 3 20.39 -18.71 -11.87
CA VAL A 3 19.60 -19.39 -10.84
C VAL A 3 20.38 -19.30 -9.53
N GLY A 4 19.72 -18.74 -8.51
CA GLY A 4 20.26 -18.55 -7.17
C GLY A 4 19.94 -19.72 -6.24
N GLU A 5 19.62 -19.42 -4.98
CA GLU A 5 19.38 -20.42 -3.94
C GLU A 5 18.09 -21.21 -4.18
N PHE A 6 18.17 -22.52 -3.94
CA PHE A 6 17.02 -23.42 -3.83
C PHE A 6 16.72 -23.65 -2.34
N ARG A 7 15.51 -23.31 -1.89
CA ARG A 7 15.03 -23.66 -0.54
C ARG A 7 13.78 -24.51 -0.63
N LEU A 8 13.85 -25.70 -0.07
CA LEU A 8 12.69 -26.53 0.12
C LEU A 8 12.09 -26.20 1.50
N GLN A 9 10.82 -25.83 1.54
CA GLN A 9 10.09 -25.50 2.77
C GLN A 9 8.87 -26.39 2.91
N GLU A 10 8.63 -26.85 4.13
CA GLU A 10 7.41 -27.58 4.47
C GLU A 10 6.34 -26.58 4.94
N HIS A 11 5.22 -26.55 4.23
CA HIS A 11 4.07 -25.72 4.57
C HIS A 11 2.85 -26.60 4.84
N ARG A 12 2.56 -26.81 6.14
CA ARG A 12 1.51 -27.68 6.70
C ARG A 12 1.64 -29.15 6.30
N THR A 13 1.21 -29.51 5.09
CA THR A 13 1.20 -30.88 4.55
C THR A 13 1.78 -30.92 3.12
N THR A 14 2.37 -29.83 2.67
CA THR A 14 2.82 -29.60 1.29
C THR A 14 4.25 -29.11 1.31
N TRP A 15 5.05 -29.56 0.36
CA TRP A 15 6.42 -29.12 0.17
C TRP A 15 6.47 -28.09 -0.95
N GLU A 16 7.05 -26.93 -0.68
CA GLU A 16 7.23 -25.84 -1.63
C GLU A 16 8.73 -25.66 -1.91
N LEU A 17 9.12 -25.71 -3.19
CA LEU A 17 10.49 -25.44 -3.61
C LEU A 17 10.57 -23.98 -4.07
N HIS A 18 11.25 -23.16 -3.29
CA HIS A 18 11.56 -21.77 -3.62
C HIS A 18 12.84 -21.75 -4.44
N VAL A 19 12.76 -21.27 -5.67
CA VAL A 19 13.91 -21.07 -6.56
C VAL A 19 14.08 -19.58 -6.78
N THR A 20 15.21 -19.03 -6.34
CA THR A 20 15.53 -17.63 -6.62
C THR A 20 16.10 -17.55 -8.03
N VAL A 21 15.60 -16.64 -8.86
CA VAL A 21 16.16 -16.36 -10.18
C VAL A 21 16.50 -14.89 -10.27
N GLU A 22 17.66 -14.60 -10.83
CA GLU A 22 18.12 -13.26 -11.14
C GLU A 22 18.11 -13.09 -12.66
N TYR A 23 17.47 -12.05 -13.15
CA TYR A 23 17.50 -11.66 -14.55
C TYR A 23 17.52 -10.14 -14.62
N GLU A 24 18.20 -9.63 -15.65
CA GLU A 24 18.20 -8.21 -15.93
C GLU A 24 16.87 -7.86 -16.59
N VAL A 25 16.21 -6.85 -16.03
CA VAL A 25 15.07 -6.20 -16.66
C VAL A 25 15.62 -5.01 -17.44
N ALA A 26 15.45 -5.03 -18.76
CA ALA A 26 15.89 -3.94 -19.61
C ALA A 26 15.05 -2.69 -19.30
N GLU A 27 15.73 -1.56 -19.10
CA GLU A 27 15.06 -0.25 -19.07
C GLU A 27 14.88 0.18 -20.52
N PRO A 28 13.65 0.48 -20.96
CA PRO A 28 13.41 0.91 -22.33
C PRO A 28 13.92 2.34 -22.57
N ASP A 29 14.36 2.60 -23.80
CA ASP A 29 14.87 3.91 -24.21
C ASP A 29 13.73 4.96 -24.32
N GLU A 30 12.58 4.54 -24.86
CA GLU A 30 11.38 5.36 -25.04
C GLU A 30 10.18 4.73 -24.32
N PRO A 31 10.12 4.79 -22.97
CA PRO A 31 9.09 4.11 -22.19
C PRO A 31 7.69 4.69 -22.41
N THR A 32 6.69 3.80 -22.50
CA THR A 32 5.31 4.19 -22.21
C THR A 32 5.10 4.25 -20.70
N LEU A 33 4.97 5.45 -20.13
CA LEU A 33 4.75 5.62 -18.70
C LEU A 33 3.30 5.31 -18.33
N VAL A 34 3.09 4.39 -17.39
CA VAL A 34 1.78 3.98 -16.89
C VAL A 34 1.66 4.28 -15.41
N GLY A 35 0.98 5.37 -15.07
CA GLY A 35 0.81 5.78 -13.68
C GLY A 35 -0.38 5.09 -13.03
N PHE A 36 -0.22 4.62 -11.79
CA PHE A 36 -1.33 4.12 -10.98
C PHE A 36 -1.53 4.91 -9.69
N ASP A 37 -2.76 5.38 -9.51
CA ASP A 37 -3.26 5.90 -8.23
C ASP A 37 -3.92 4.76 -7.44
N ILE A 38 -3.59 4.68 -6.14
CA ILE A 38 -4.11 3.66 -5.22
C ILE A 38 -5.08 4.33 -4.24
N GLY A 39 -6.32 3.86 -4.21
CA GLY A 39 -7.38 4.48 -3.43
C GLY A 39 -8.28 3.50 -2.68
N GLU A 40 -9.27 4.03 -1.97
CA GLU A 40 -10.28 3.20 -1.30
C GLU A 40 -11.52 2.94 -2.17
N SER A 41 -12.01 3.98 -2.86
CA SER A 41 -13.21 3.89 -3.71
C SER A 41 -12.89 3.18 -5.01
N LYS A 42 -11.86 3.66 -5.70
CA LYS A 42 -11.20 2.98 -6.79
C LYS A 42 -9.92 2.42 -6.21
N LEU A 43 -9.81 1.10 -6.16
CA LEU A 43 -8.69 0.45 -5.50
C LEU A 43 -7.40 0.73 -6.28
N LEU A 44 -7.50 0.70 -7.61
CA LEU A 44 -6.47 1.09 -8.55
C LEU A 44 -7.11 1.93 -9.66
N THR A 45 -6.45 3.02 -10.03
CA THR A 45 -6.77 3.77 -11.24
C THR A 45 -5.48 3.95 -12.03
N GLY A 46 -5.42 3.38 -13.22
CA GLY A 46 -4.26 3.42 -14.11
C GLY A 46 -4.51 4.36 -15.29
N CYS A 47 -3.48 5.03 -15.79
CA CYS A 47 -3.52 5.69 -17.09
C CYS A 47 -2.14 5.67 -17.74
N ALA A 48 -2.08 5.25 -19.00
CA ALA A 48 -0.89 5.31 -19.82
C ALA A 48 -0.74 6.68 -20.48
N LEU A 49 0.50 7.06 -20.79
CA LEU A 49 0.85 8.21 -21.60
C LEU A 49 1.42 7.76 -22.94
N THR A 50 0.61 7.85 -24.00
CA THR A 50 1.07 7.64 -25.37
C THR A 50 1.38 8.99 -25.99
N ASP A 51 2.63 9.21 -26.43
CA ASP A 51 3.09 10.52 -26.95
C ASP A 51 2.80 11.68 -25.98
N GLY A 52 2.95 11.44 -24.67
CA GLY A 52 2.65 12.40 -23.61
C GLY A 52 1.16 12.65 -23.36
N THR A 53 0.27 12.00 -24.11
CA THR A 53 -1.18 12.15 -24.02
C THR A 53 -1.79 11.01 -23.20
N PRO A 54 -2.67 11.30 -22.21
CA PRO A 54 -3.39 10.27 -21.46
C PRO A 54 -4.26 9.41 -22.36
N THR A 55 -4.09 8.10 -22.31
CA THR A 55 -4.88 7.15 -23.10
C THR A 55 -5.44 6.03 -22.22
N GLN A 56 -6.65 5.58 -22.60
CA GLN A 56 -7.31 4.37 -22.09
C GLN A 56 -7.24 4.17 -20.57
N PRO A 57 -7.99 4.94 -19.76
CA PRO A 57 -7.92 4.81 -18.30
C PRO A 57 -8.39 3.42 -17.83
N TYR A 58 -7.61 2.83 -16.92
CA TYR A 58 -7.93 1.59 -16.22
C TYR A 58 -8.51 1.90 -14.84
N ILE A 59 -9.57 1.20 -14.43
CA ILE A 59 -10.17 1.36 -13.11
C ILE A 59 -10.49 -0.01 -12.52
N TYR A 60 -9.91 -0.30 -11.36
CA TYR A 60 -10.31 -1.41 -10.50
C TYR A 60 -11.22 -0.89 -9.37
N ASP A 61 -12.47 -1.34 -9.34
CA ASP A 61 -13.43 -0.88 -8.33
C ASP A 61 -13.12 -1.45 -6.92
N GLY A 62 -13.06 -0.56 -5.92
CA GLY A 62 -12.82 -0.93 -4.53
C GLY A 62 -14.07 -1.27 -3.72
N GLY A 63 -15.27 -1.20 -4.33
CA GLY A 63 -16.55 -1.36 -3.67
C GLY A 63 -16.71 -2.71 -2.98
N ARG A 64 -16.27 -3.80 -3.62
CA ARG A 64 -16.27 -5.15 -3.01
C ARG A 64 -15.38 -5.22 -1.78
N ALA A 65 -14.15 -4.69 -1.85
CA ALA A 65 -13.23 -4.68 -0.72
C ALA A 65 -13.80 -3.85 0.44
N ARG A 66 -14.41 -2.70 0.14
CA ARG A 66 -15.10 -1.87 1.14
C ARG A 66 -16.27 -2.62 1.79
N HIS A 67 -17.09 -3.31 0.99
CA HIS A 67 -18.21 -4.09 1.49
C HIS A 67 -17.73 -5.19 2.44
N LEU A 68 -16.73 -5.99 2.02
CA LEU A 68 -16.14 -7.04 2.84
C LEU A 68 -15.57 -6.51 4.16
N ARG A 69 -14.84 -5.39 4.14
CA ARG A 69 -14.32 -4.76 5.36
C ARG A 69 -15.44 -4.33 6.31
N LYS A 70 -16.52 -3.73 5.78
CA LYS A 70 -17.69 -3.33 6.56
C LYS A 70 -18.39 -4.54 7.17
N GLU A 71 -18.67 -5.56 6.36
CA GLU A 71 -19.31 -6.79 6.81
C GLU A 71 -18.47 -7.47 7.90
N MET A 72 -17.17 -7.67 7.65
CA MET A 72 -16.23 -8.21 8.64
C MET A 72 -16.32 -7.46 9.96
N PHE A 73 -16.18 -6.12 9.94
CA PHE A 73 -16.28 -5.32 11.16
C PHE A 73 -17.60 -5.55 11.90
N THR A 74 -18.73 -5.51 11.19
CA THR A 74 -20.04 -5.69 11.82
C THR A 74 -20.27 -7.11 12.36
N THR A 75 -19.80 -8.13 11.64
CA THR A 75 -19.93 -9.54 12.03
C THR A 75 -19.10 -9.83 13.26
N LEU A 76 -17.83 -9.41 13.29
CA LEU A 76 -16.95 -9.68 14.42
C LEU A 76 -17.40 -8.93 15.69
N ARG A 77 -17.88 -7.69 15.56
CA ARG A 77 -18.51 -6.94 16.67
C ARG A 77 -19.71 -7.70 17.25
N ARG A 78 -20.64 -8.16 16.41
CA ARG A 78 -21.83 -8.90 16.85
C ARG A 78 -21.50 -10.24 17.51
N LEU A 79 -20.45 -10.93 17.05
CA LEU A 79 -19.99 -12.17 17.68
C LEU A 79 -19.43 -11.92 19.07
N GLN A 80 -18.64 -10.86 19.24
CA GLN A 80 -18.13 -10.43 20.55
C GLN A 80 -19.26 -10.04 21.50
N GLU A 81 -20.25 -9.26 21.04
CA GLU A 81 -21.40 -8.81 21.85
C GLU A 81 -22.32 -9.95 22.31
N ARG A 82 -22.25 -11.12 21.66
CA ARG A 82 -23.07 -12.30 21.97
C ARG A 82 -22.28 -13.40 22.68
N ASP A 83 -21.09 -13.08 23.19
CA ASP A 83 -20.16 -14.04 23.80
C ASP A 83 -19.84 -15.26 22.90
N ALA A 84 -19.94 -15.08 21.58
CA ALA A 84 -19.65 -16.09 20.57
C ALA A 84 -18.21 -15.97 20.05
N GLY A 85 -17.27 -15.66 20.95
CA GLY A 85 -15.85 -15.43 20.64
C GLY A 85 -15.18 -16.59 19.90
N TRP A 86 -15.62 -17.82 20.16
CA TRP A 86 -15.10 -19.05 19.53
C TRP A 86 -15.27 -19.10 18.00
N ARG A 87 -16.17 -18.29 17.41
CA ARG A 87 -16.35 -18.18 15.94
C ARG A 87 -15.59 -17.00 15.32
N VAL A 88 -14.95 -16.16 16.12
CA VAL A 88 -14.31 -14.92 15.64
C VAL A 88 -13.20 -15.24 14.65
N ASP A 89 -12.33 -16.20 14.97
CA ASP A 89 -11.17 -16.53 14.14
C ASP A 89 -11.59 -17.13 12.80
N GLU A 90 -12.50 -18.12 12.80
CA GLU A 90 -13.05 -18.71 11.57
C GLU A 90 -13.66 -17.65 10.64
N ARG A 91 -14.44 -16.72 11.22
CA ARG A 91 -15.07 -15.64 10.44
C ARG A 91 -14.08 -14.60 9.98
N PHE A 92 -13.11 -14.25 10.80
CA PHE A 92 -12.04 -13.34 10.42
C PHE A 92 -11.26 -13.91 9.23
N ASP A 93 -10.85 -15.17 9.29
CA ASP A 93 -10.14 -15.86 8.22
C ASP A 93 -10.95 -15.89 6.91
N HIS A 94 -12.25 -16.16 6.99
CA HIS A 94 -13.12 -16.11 5.81
C HIS A 94 -13.07 -14.75 5.09
N TYR A 95 -13.18 -13.64 5.83
CA TYR A 95 -13.10 -12.30 5.24
C TYR A 95 -11.68 -11.94 4.78
N GLN A 96 -10.64 -12.33 5.54
CA GLN A 96 -9.25 -12.09 5.16
C GLN A 96 -8.86 -12.82 3.88
N ASN A 97 -9.36 -14.05 3.68
CA ASN A 97 -9.14 -14.81 2.45
C ASN A 97 -9.79 -14.10 1.26
N ALA A 98 -11.03 -13.62 1.41
CA ALA A 98 -11.72 -12.87 0.36
C ALA A 98 -11.04 -11.52 0.03
N LEU A 99 -10.50 -10.82 1.03
CA LEU A 99 -9.73 -9.59 0.83
C LEU A 99 -8.36 -9.88 0.19
N THR A 100 -7.72 -10.99 0.57
CA THR A 100 -6.46 -11.43 -0.02
C THR A 100 -6.64 -11.76 -1.49
N ASP A 101 -7.73 -12.45 -1.87
CA ASP A 101 -8.07 -12.70 -3.28
C ASP A 101 -8.13 -11.41 -4.11
N ILE A 102 -8.70 -10.33 -3.57
CA ILE A 102 -8.72 -9.01 -4.23
C ILE A 102 -7.31 -8.44 -4.36
N VAL A 103 -6.51 -8.51 -3.29
CA VAL A 103 -5.12 -8.01 -3.25
C VAL A 103 -4.20 -8.80 -4.19
N GLU A 104 -4.50 -10.06 -4.49
CA GLU A 104 -3.73 -10.85 -5.47
C GLU A 104 -4.22 -10.64 -6.92
N LYS A 105 -5.49 -10.30 -7.12
CA LYS A 105 -6.08 -10.11 -8.46
C LYS A 105 -5.88 -8.71 -9.01
N ALA A 106 -6.08 -7.68 -8.19
CA ALA A 106 -6.01 -6.29 -8.66
C ALA A 106 -4.63 -5.93 -9.22
N PRO A 107 -3.49 -6.27 -8.56
CA PRO A 107 -2.16 -6.03 -9.11
C PRO A 107 -1.88 -6.78 -10.41
N ARG A 108 -2.31 -8.04 -10.52
CA ARG A 108 -2.15 -8.82 -11.75
C ARG A 108 -2.85 -8.13 -12.92
N GLN A 109 -4.10 -7.71 -12.74
CA GLN A 109 -4.85 -7.00 -13.77
C GLN A 109 -4.25 -5.62 -14.11
N ALA A 110 -3.62 -4.95 -13.14
CA ALA A 110 -2.91 -3.71 -13.38
C ALA A 110 -1.68 -3.91 -14.27
N VAL A 111 -0.89 -4.96 -14.02
CA VAL A 111 0.26 -5.33 -14.86
C VAL A 111 -0.20 -5.77 -16.25
N GLU A 112 -1.24 -6.61 -16.35
CA GLU A 112 -1.85 -7.00 -17.62
C GLU A 112 -2.33 -5.80 -18.45
N TYR A 113 -2.86 -4.76 -17.79
CA TYR A 113 -3.20 -3.50 -18.45
C TYR A 113 -1.96 -2.75 -18.94
N ALA A 114 -0.90 -2.66 -18.13
CA ALA A 114 0.34 -1.99 -18.54
C ALA A 114 1.01 -2.70 -19.73
N GLN A 115 0.96 -4.03 -19.79
CA GLN A 115 1.50 -4.84 -20.90
C GLN A 115 0.77 -4.66 -22.24
N GLN A 116 -0.35 -3.93 -22.28
CA GLN A 116 -1.03 -3.60 -23.55
C GLN A 116 -0.31 -2.50 -24.33
N PHE A 117 0.62 -1.80 -23.69
CA PHE A 117 1.41 -0.72 -24.29
C PHE A 117 2.81 -1.19 -24.64
N GLU A 118 3.44 -0.52 -25.61
CA GLU A 118 4.82 -0.78 -26.00
C GLU A 118 5.77 -0.28 -24.92
N ASP A 119 6.75 -1.12 -24.54
CA ASP A 119 7.78 -0.82 -23.56
C ASP A 119 7.28 -0.10 -22.29
N PRO A 120 6.35 -0.73 -21.54
CA PRO A 120 5.68 -0.07 -20.44
C PRO A 120 6.59 0.07 -19.23
N VAL A 121 6.49 1.22 -18.55
CA VAL A 121 7.09 1.43 -17.22
C VAL A 121 5.97 1.84 -16.26
N ILE A 122 5.77 1.04 -15.22
CA ILE A 122 4.77 1.31 -14.19
C ILE A 122 5.30 2.39 -13.25
N VAL A 123 4.46 3.38 -12.94
CA VAL A 123 4.80 4.49 -12.05
C VAL A 123 3.87 4.49 -10.86
N LEU A 124 4.44 4.44 -9.66
CA LEU A 124 3.74 4.42 -8.39
C LEU A 124 4.18 5.56 -7.49
N GLU A 125 3.31 5.98 -6.58
CA GLU A 125 3.71 6.88 -5.51
C GLU A 125 4.54 6.18 -4.44
N ASP A 126 5.56 6.86 -3.92
CA ASP A 126 6.26 6.44 -2.71
C ASP A 126 5.45 6.84 -1.46
N LEU A 127 4.70 5.88 -0.93
CA LEU A 127 3.86 6.08 0.25
C LEU A 127 4.62 5.94 1.58
N SER A 128 5.95 5.77 1.56
CA SER A 128 6.77 5.64 2.78
C SER A 128 6.80 6.92 3.62
N TYR A 129 6.61 8.09 3.01
CA TYR A 129 6.76 9.41 3.62
C TYR A 129 5.50 10.02 4.24
N ILE A 130 4.39 9.29 4.34
CA ILE A 130 3.15 9.83 4.95
C ILE A 130 3.27 9.83 6.48
N ARG A 131 4.06 10.77 7.00
CA ARG A 131 4.16 11.21 8.40
C ARG A 131 4.23 12.73 8.29
N GLU A 132 3.19 13.48 8.63
CA GLU A 132 3.11 14.21 9.89
C GLU A 132 1.81 15.08 9.91
N HIS A 133 1.35 15.43 11.10
CA HIS A 133 0.24 16.35 11.41
C HIS A 133 -1.20 15.89 11.11
N LEU A 134 -1.64 14.79 11.72
CA LEU A 134 -3.06 14.46 11.80
C LEU A 134 -3.49 14.09 13.23
N ASP A 135 -4.72 14.46 13.58
CA ASP A 135 -5.44 14.01 14.77
C ASP A 135 -5.33 12.48 14.92
N TYR A 136 -5.06 11.99 16.13
CA TYR A 136 -4.72 10.59 16.45
C TYR A 136 -5.68 9.57 15.82
N ARG A 137 -6.99 9.83 15.80
CA ARG A 137 -7.97 8.92 15.18
C ARG A 137 -7.89 8.91 13.65
N LYS A 138 -7.70 10.09 13.04
CA LYS A 138 -7.49 10.22 11.58
C LYS A 138 -6.15 9.62 11.18
N TRP A 139 -5.12 9.81 12.00
CA TRP A 139 -3.81 9.21 11.84
C TRP A 139 -3.87 7.68 11.91
N MET A 140 -4.61 7.10 12.85
CA MET A 140 -4.77 5.64 12.96
C MET A 140 -5.48 5.05 11.73
N ASN A 141 -6.59 5.66 11.30
CA ASN A 141 -7.28 5.23 10.07
C ASN A 141 -6.36 5.36 8.86
N ARG A 142 -5.69 6.51 8.69
CA ARG A 142 -4.76 6.73 7.59
C ARG A 142 -3.60 5.74 7.63
N ARG A 143 -3.06 5.41 8.80
CA ARG A 143 -2.00 4.41 8.96
C ARG A 143 -2.46 3.01 8.54
N LEU A 144 -3.69 2.63 8.88
CA LEU A 144 -4.29 1.36 8.44
C LEU A 144 -4.45 1.34 6.91
N HIS A 145 -4.94 2.44 6.32
CA HIS A 145 -5.03 2.59 4.87
C HIS A 145 -3.65 2.57 4.20
N ASN A 146 -2.66 3.29 4.74
CA ASN A 146 -1.28 3.31 4.23
C ASN A 146 -0.67 1.91 4.22
N ARG A 147 -0.89 1.09 5.27
CA ARG A 147 -0.40 -0.29 5.29
C ARG A 147 -1.07 -1.14 4.22
N ALA A 148 -2.37 -0.95 4.00
CA ALA A 148 -3.10 -1.65 2.94
C ALA A 148 -2.63 -1.22 1.54
N PHE A 149 -2.38 0.07 1.34
CA PHE A 149 -1.87 0.61 0.08
C PHE A 149 -0.44 0.15 -0.18
N ALA A 150 0.46 0.22 0.81
CA ALA A 150 1.81 -0.31 0.70
C ALA A 150 1.83 -1.82 0.38
N ARG A 151 0.90 -2.60 0.95
CA ARG A 151 0.74 -4.02 0.57
C ARG A 151 0.35 -4.17 -0.89
N LEU A 152 -0.55 -3.33 -1.40
CA LEU A 152 -0.98 -3.37 -2.79
C LEU A 152 0.14 -2.92 -3.74
N THR A 153 0.85 -1.83 -3.41
CA THR A 153 2.05 -1.35 -4.11
C THR A 153 3.09 -2.47 -4.23
N GLY A 154 3.45 -3.12 -3.11
CA GLY A 154 4.42 -4.21 -3.13
C GLY A 154 3.97 -5.38 -4.00
N ARG A 155 2.67 -5.70 -4.01
CA ARG A 155 2.14 -6.74 -4.90
C ARG A 155 2.14 -6.34 -6.37
N ILE A 156 1.95 -5.07 -6.70
CA ILE A 156 2.14 -4.59 -8.08
C ILE A 156 3.60 -4.74 -8.47
N GLU A 157 4.53 -4.34 -7.60
CA GLU A 157 5.96 -4.48 -7.85
C GLU A 157 6.37 -5.94 -8.08
N ASP A 158 5.88 -6.86 -7.25
CA ASP A 158 6.15 -8.29 -7.40
C ASP A 158 5.63 -8.84 -8.73
N LYS A 159 4.38 -8.48 -9.11
CA LYS A 159 3.79 -8.91 -10.38
C LYS A 159 4.45 -8.27 -11.60
N ALA A 160 4.81 -7.00 -11.51
CA ALA A 160 5.55 -6.32 -12.56
C ALA A 160 6.92 -6.95 -12.76
N ARG A 161 7.62 -7.26 -11.65
CA ARG A 161 8.90 -7.96 -11.68
C ARG A 161 8.78 -9.31 -12.36
N GLU A 162 7.84 -10.17 -11.93
CA GLU A 162 7.56 -11.49 -12.53
C GLU A 162 7.41 -11.42 -14.06
N GLU A 163 6.81 -10.34 -14.56
CA GLU A 163 6.54 -10.10 -15.98
C GLU A 163 7.62 -9.26 -16.71
N GLY A 164 8.71 -8.90 -16.02
CA GLY A 164 9.79 -8.09 -16.59
C GLY A 164 9.40 -6.63 -16.89
N VAL A 165 8.39 -6.09 -16.21
CA VAL A 165 7.95 -4.70 -16.36
C VAL A 165 8.64 -3.83 -15.30
N PRO A 166 9.42 -2.80 -15.69
CA PRO A 166 10.05 -1.90 -14.74
C PRO A 166 9.04 -1.10 -13.93
N VAL A 167 9.39 -0.81 -12.67
CA VAL A 167 8.59 0.02 -11.75
C VAL A 167 9.42 1.21 -11.27
N ARG A 168 8.86 2.41 -11.37
CA ARG A 168 9.44 3.65 -10.86
C ARG A 168 8.57 4.28 -9.79
N TYR A 169 9.22 4.90 -8.81
CA TYR A 169 8.55 5.57 -7.71
C TYR A 169 8.66 7.10 -7.82
N VAL A 170 7.57 7.81 -7.52
CA VAL A 170 7.52 9.28 -7.53
C VAL A 170 7.00 9.83 -6.20
N ASN A 171 7.32 11.09 -5.91
CA ASN A 171 6.83 11.75 -4.71
C ASN A 171 5.29 11.93 -4.77
N PRO A 172 4.52 11.54 -3.73
CA PRO A 172 3.06 11.67 -3.69
C PRO A 172 2.56 13.12 -3.53
N ALA A 173 3.42 14.07 -3.17
CA ALA A 173 2.99 15.42 -2.80
C ALA A 173 2.29 16.13 -3.98
N TYR A 174 1.02 16.48 -3.80
CA TYR A 174 0.20 17.22 -4.77
C TYR A 174 -0.19 16.49 -6.08
N THR A 175 0.17 15.22 -6.27
CA THR A 175 -0.28 14.41 -7.44
C THR A 175 -1.80 14.42 -7.62
N SER A 176 -2.54 14.38 -6.52
CA SER A 176 -4.01 14.39 -6.53
C SER A 176 -4.65 15.78 -6.55
N GLN A 177 -3.84 16.85 -6.48
CA GLN A 177 -4.28 18.25 -6.45
C GLN A 177 -3.84 19.03 -7.69
N THR A 178 -2.80 18.60 -8.36
CA THR A 178 -2.32 19.21 -9.60
C THR A 178 -3.26 18.87 -10.75
N CYS A 179 -3.55 19.82 -11.63
CA CYS A 179 -4.25 19.56 -12.88
C CYS A 179 -3.31 18.86 -13.83
N HIS A 180 -3.70 17.70 -14.36
CA HIS A 180 -2.88 16.98 -15.33
C HIS A 180 -2.53 17.87 -16.53
N GLU A 181 -3.47 18.64 -17.05
CA GLU A 181 -3.28 19.43 -18.25
C GLU A 181 -2.31 20.62 -18.07
N CYS A 182 -2.61 21.52 -17.14
CA CYS A 182 -1.89 22.79 -17.02
C CYS A 182 -0.98 22.89 -15.79
N SER A 183 -0.89 21.83 -14.97
CA SER A 183 -0.10 21.79 -13.74
C SER A 183 -0.49 22.78 -12.63
N HIS A 184 -1.58 23.54 -12.77
CA HIS A 184 -2.11 24.36 -11.68
C HIS A 184 -2.77 23.52 -10.59
N ILE A 185 -2.74 24.02 -9.35
CA ILE A 185 -3.46 23.39 -8.24
C ILE A 185 -4.96 23.57 -8.44
N GLY A 186 -5.67 22.45 -8.59
CA GLY A 186 -7.12 22.42 -8.69
C GLY A 186 -7.82 22.26 -7.34
N ALA A 187 -9.15 22.27 -7.40
CA ALA A 187 -10.03 22.01 -6.28
C ALA A 187 -10.67 20.62 -6.40
N ARG A 188 -10.74 19.91 -5.27
CA ARG A 188 -11.50 18.65 -5.14
C ARG A 188 -12.82 18.96 -4.45
N GLY A 189 -13.86 19.26 -5.25
CA GLY A 189 -15.21 19.51 -4.73
C GLY A 189 -15.87 18.27 -4.12
N SER A 190 -15.40 17.08 -4.50
CA SER A 190 -15.77 15.79 -3.92
C SER A 190 -14.59 14.82 -4.03
N GLN A 191 -14.69 13.64 -3.42
CA GLN A 191 -13.65 12.61 -3.57
C GLN A 191 -13.48 12.15 -5.03
N ALA A 192 -14.56 12.14 -5.82
CA ALA A 192 -14.57 11.60 -7.19
C ALA A 192 -14.29 12.65 -8.28
N THR A 193 -14.38 13.94 -7.97
CA THR A 193 -14.33 15.02 -8.96
C THR A 193 -13.20 15.99 -8.70
N PHE A 194 -12.43 16.27 -9.75
CA PHE A 194 -11.41 17.30 -9.82
C PHE A 194 -11.86 18.44 -10.74
N ARG A 195 -11.50 19.68 -10.38
CA ARG A 195 -11.67 20.87 -11.21
C ARG A 195 -10.41 21.72 -11.15
N CYS A 196 -9.89 22.14 -12.29
CA CYS A 196 -8.81 23.10 -12.34
C CYS A 196 -9.29 24.49 -11.88
N THR A 197 -8.45 25.21 -11.13
CA THR A 197 -8.73 26.61 -10.73
C THR A 197 -8.23 27.64 -11.73
N ASN A 198 -7.51 27.20 -12.76
CA ASN A 198 -7.08 28.07 -13.86
C ASN A 198 -8.24 28.23 -14.85
N ASP A 199 -8.72 29.46 -15.02
CA ASP A 199 -9.84 29.81 -15.91
C ASP A 199 -9.51 29.55 -17.40
N ASP A 200 -8.23 29.55 -17.77
CA ASP A 200 -7.77 29.26 -19.14
C ASP A 200 -7.63 27.76 -19.42
N CYS A 201 -7.87 26.90 -18.42
CA CYS A 201 -7.76 25.45 -18.56
C CYS A 201 -9.12 24.81 -18.83
N TRP A 202 -9.17 23.93 -19.83
CA TRP A 202 -10.42 23.24 -20.21
C TRP A 202 -10.92 22.23 -19.16
N VAL A 203 -10.09 21.86 -18.18
CA VAL A 203 -10.39 20.87 -17.14
C VAL A 203 -11.31 21.45 -16.06
N THR A 204 -12.58 21.68 -16.42
CA THR A 204 -13.63 22.24 -15.54
C THR A 204 -14.35 21.19 -14.69
N GLY A 205 -14.18 19.91 -15.04
CA GLY A 205 -14.69 18.75 -14.30
C GLY A 205 -14.08 17.46 -14.85
N TYR A 206 -13.40 16.70 -13.99
CA TYR A 206 -12.70 15.48 -14.38
C TYR A 206 -12.73 14.44 -13.24
N GLN A 207 -12.51 13.17 -13.56
CA GLN A 207 -12.43 12.11 -12.55
C GLN A 207 -11.11 12.26 -11.78
N ALA A 208 -11.19 12.41 -10.46
CA ALA A 208 -10.04 12.82 -9.64
C ALA A 208 -8.89 11.80 -9.61
N ASP A 209 -9.20 10.51 -9.60
CA ASP A 209 -8.23 9.42 -9.53
C ASP A 209 -7.52 9.22 -10.90
N ILE A 210 -8.19 9.46 -12.04
CA ILE A 210 -7.59 9.49 -13.37
C ILE A 210 -6.66 10.70 -13.50
N ASN A 211 -7.09 11.88 -13.02
CA ASN A 211 -6.20 13.03 -12.98
C ASN A 211 -4.94 12.74 -12.15
N ALA A 212 -5.10 12.07 -11.01
CA ALA A 212 -3.97 11.65 -10.18
C ALA A 212 -3.06 10.64 -10.89
N SER A 213 -3.61 9.61 -11.53
CA SER A 213 -2.82 8.60 -12.24
C SER A 213 -2.01 9.20 -13.40
N VAL A 214 -2.59 10.15 -14.15
CA VAL A 214 -1.88 10.91 -15.18
C VAL A 214 -0.75 11.75 -14.60
N ASN A 215 -0.99 12.45 -13.49
CA ASN A 215 0.06 13.21 -12.82
C ASN A 215 1.19 12.31 -12.31
N ILE A 216 0.87 11.14 -11.76
CA ILE A 216 1.85 10.15 -11.32
C ILE A 216 2.72 9.73 -12.50
N ALA A 217 2.11 9.36 -13.64
CA ALA A 217 2.83 9.00 -14.86
C ALA A 217 3.77 10.14 -15.34
N ARG A 218 3.25 11.37 -15.42
CA ARG A 218 4.02 12.56 -15.88
C ARG A 218 5.15 12.97 -14.95
N ARG A 219 5.14 12.49 -13.70
CA ARG A 219 6.12 12.90 -12.68
C ARG A 219 7.43 12.15 -12.72
N VAL A 220 7.51 11.06 -13.49
CA VAL A 220 8.80 10.43 -13.79
C VAL A 220 9.63 11.45 -14.54
N ASN A 221 10.67 11.90 -13.87
CA ASN A 221 11.50 13.00 -14.32
C ASN A 221 12.59 12.44 -15.25
N PRO A 222 12.56 12.65 -16.58
CA PRO A 222 13.59 12.11 -17.45
C PRO A 222 14.94 12.83 -17.26
N TRP A 223 14.96 13.99 -16.58
CA TRP A 223 16.11 14.91 -16.50
C TRP A 223 16.54 15.31 -15.08
N GLY A 224 16.03 14.67 -14.02
CA GLY A 224 16.54 14.86 -12.65
C GLY A 224 16.34 16.26 -12.03
N GLU A 225 15.75 17.23 -12.72
CA GLU A 225 15.44 18.54 -12.15
C GLU A 225 14.15 18.46 -11.34
N SER A 226 14.26 18.37 -10.02
CA SER A 226 13.11 18.66 -9.15
C SER A 226 12.60 20.05 -9.53
N VAL A 227 11.41 20.13 -10.15
CA VAL A 227 10.79 21.41 -10.46
C VAL A 227 10.81 22.24 -9.18
N ARG A 228 11.51 23.37 -9.21
CA ARG A 228 11.67 24.24 -8.05
C ARG A 228 10.29 24.73 -7.65
N TRP A 229 9.74 24.15 -6.59
CA TRP A 229 8.55 24.63 -5.93
C TRP A 229 8.73 26.13 -5.63
N LYS A 230 7.90 26.99 -6.24
CA LYS A 230 7.70 28.36 -5.77
C LYS A 230 6.59 28.32 -4.73
N PRO A 231 6.88 28.50 -3.43
CA PRO A 231 5.85 28.57 -2.41
C PRO A 231 5.27 29.99 -2.45
N GLU A 232 4.23 30.21 -3.24
CA GLU A 232 3.39 31.40 -3.10
C GLU A 232 1.96 30.99 -2.79
N ARG A 233 1.70 30.64 -1.52
CA ARG A 233 0.96 31.48 -0.56
C ARG A 233 0.61 30.68 0.70
N ASN A 234 0.49 31.41 1.79
CA ASN A 234 0.22 30.96 3.15
C ASN A 234 -1.14 30.24 3.27
N ASP A 235 -1.13 28.93 3.53
CA ASP A 235 -2.29 28.06 3.76
C ASP A 235 -2.90 28.21 5.18
N SER A 236 -2.76 29.39 5.78
CA SER A 236 -3.54 29.71 6.98
C SER A 236 -5.04 29.71 6.61
N PRO A 237 -5.90 28.95 7.31
CA PRO A 237 -7.34 28.99 7.10
C PRO A 237 -7.86 30.43 7.18
N ARG A 238 -8.60 30.88 6.16
CA ARG A 238 -9.18 32.25 6.09
C ARG A 238 -10.52 32.36 6.81
N ASP A 239 -11.03 31.23 7.26
CA ASP A 239 -12.16 31.08 8.14
C ASP A 239 -11.69 31.31 9.57
N GLY A 240 -11.91 32.53 10.05
CA GLY A 240 -11.59 33.02 11.40
C GLY A 240 -12.31 32.29 12.55
N SER A 241 -12.29 30.97 12.54
CA SER A 241 -12.58 30.15 13.72
C SER A 241 -11.47 30.39 14.74
N ALA A 242 -11.87 31.04 15.82
CA ALA A 242 -11.02 31.42 16.94
C ALA A 242 -10.13 30.25 17.38
N CYS A 243 -8.82 30.49 17.38
CA CYS A 243 -7.88 29.67 18.10
C CYS A 243 -8.11 29.96 19.60
N ASP A 244 -8.81 29.06 20.28
CA ASP A 244 -8.83 29.03 21.73
C ASP A 244 -7.40 28.82 22.22
N SER A 245 -6.80 29.93 22.60
CA SER A 245 -5.51 30.02 23.26
C SER A 245 -5.75 29.74 24.74
N THR A 246 -5.71 28.47 25.13
CA THR A 246 -5.55 28.16 26.55
C THR A 246 -4.06 28.01 26.86
N THR A 247 -3.49 29.12 27.30
CA THR A 247 -2.26 29.14 28.10
C THR A 247 -2.58 28.47 29.45
N GLY A 248 -1.86 27.43 29.84
CA GLY A 248 -2.13 26.77 31.11
C GLY A 248 -1.12 25.69 31.50
N HIS A 249 -0.05 26.13 32.15
CA HIS A 249 0.79 25.39 33.09
C HIS A 249 1.68 24.23 32.58
N ARG A 250 2.96 24.62 32.45
CA ARG A 250 4.16 23.80 32.48
C ARG A 250 4.35 23.20 33.88
N GLU A 251 4.26 21.88 34.00
CA GLU A 251 4.85 21.13 35.12
C GLU A 251 5.95 20.19 34.62
N GLN A 252 7.00 20.08 35.43
CA GLN A 252 8.29 19.52 35.11
C GLN A 252 8.29 17.98 35.08
N SER A 253 8.96 17.44 34.06
CA SER A 253 9.78 16.22 34.02
C SER A 253 9.61 15.21 35.16
N ARG A 254 9.13 14.01 34.80
CA ARG A 254 9.53 12.75 35.44
C ARG A 254 9.95 11.73 34.39
N GLN A 255 10.99 10.99 34.74
CA GLN A 255 11.93 10.30 33.87
C GLN A 255 11.34 9.18 33.01
N SER A 256 11.99 9.03 31.86
CA SER A 256 12.00 7.88 30.96
C SER A 256 12.02 6.54 31.69
N ARG A 257 11.06 5.67 31.38
CA ARG A 257 11.21 4.22 31.53
C ARG A 257 11.16 3.62 30.13
N GLN A 258 12.34 3.21 29.66
CA GLN A 258 12.49 2.27 28.56
C GLN A 258 11.80 0.96 28.95
N THR A 259 10.87 0.50 28.11
CA THR A 259 10.41 -0.89 28.16
C THR A 259 10.96 -1.57 26.92
N THR A 260 11.93 -2.44 27.15
CA THR A 260 12.53 -3.38 26.22
C THR A 260 11.48 -4.31 25.60
N LEU A 261 11.47 -4.42 24.27
CA LEU A 261 10.79 -5.47 23.52
C LEU A 261 11.47 -6.81 23.85
N GLY A 262 10.72 -7.73 24.46
CA GLY A 262 11.16 -9.09 24.69
C GLY A 262 10.88 -9.96 23.46
N ASP A 263 11.95 -10.57 22.95
CA ASP A 263 11.93 -11.59 21.91
C ASP A 263 11.08 -12.79 22.33
N PHE A 264 10.16 -13.21 21.47
CA PHE A 264 9.43 -14.47 21.63
C PHE A 264 10.23 -15.57 20.92
N SER A 265 11.08 -16.27 21.68
CA SER A 265 11.71 -17.53 21.25
C SER A 265 10.70 -18.67 21.38
N SER A 266 10.49 -19.38 20.28
CA SER A 266 9.75 -20.63 20.19
C SER A 266 10.59 -21.78 20.76
N GLU A 267 10.21 -22.31 21.91
CA GLU A 267 10.73 -23.58 22.42
C GLU A 267 9.99 -24.75 21.78
N THR A 268 10.72 -25.51 20.97
CA THR A 268 10.36 -26.84 20.49
C THR A 268 10.67 -27.87 21.58
N SER A 269 9.65 -28.50 22.17
CA SER A 269 9.81 -29.69 23.01
C SER A 269 9.65 -30.94 22.15
N SER A 270 10.77 -31.50 21.69
CA SER A 270 10.85 -32.87 21.17
C SER A 270 11.08 -33.83 22.34
N ASN A 271 10.08 -34.65 22.64
CA ASN A 271 10.23 -35.84 23.47
C ASN A 271 10.82 -36.96 22.62
N ASP A 272 12.07 -37.35 22.86
CA ASP A 272 12.60 -38.65 22.48
C ASP A 272 13.23 -39.31 23.71
N GLU A 273 12.53 -40.35 24.20
CA GLU A 273 12.96 -41.21 25.30
C GLU A 273 13.50 -42.52 24.69
N ALA A 274 14.83 -42.68 24.68
CA ALA A 274 15.49 -43.98 24.60
C ALA A 274 16.97 -43.85 24.94
N THR A 275 17.42 -44.43 26.06
CA THR A 275 18.70 -45.15 26.12
C THR A 275 18.72 -46.09 27.34
N LEU A 276 18.73 -47.40 27.04
CA LEU A 276 19.16 -48.51 27.89
C LEU A 276 20.68 -48.52 28.03
N VAL A 277 21.24 -48.76 29.23
CA VAL A 277 22.41 -49.65 29.54
C VAL A 277 22.46 -49.81 31.09
N GLY A 278 22.20 -50.99 31.68
CA GLY A 278 23.20 -51.99 32.15
C GLY A 278 23.61 -51.73 33.61
N SER A 279 23.67 -52.65 34.58
CA SER A 279 23.88 -54.10 34.62
C SER A 279 23.47 -54.65 36.01
N PRO A 280 23.34 -55.99 36.20
CA PRO A 280 22.88 -56.61 37.44
C PRO A 280 24.03 -57.13 38.33
N ALA A 281 23.82 -57.16 39.66
CA ALA A 281 24.59 -58.01 40.58
C ALA A 281 23.85 -58.26 41.93
N LEU A 282 23.18 -59.42 41.99
CA LEU A 282 23.18 -60.46 43.04
C LEU A 282 23.54 -60.19 44.52
N LYS A 283 22.78 -60.93 45.36
CA LYS A 283 22.92 -61.34 46.78
C LYS A 283 22.35 -60.37 47.81
N GLY A 284 21.53 -60.78 48.78
CA GLY A 284 21.08 -62.09 49.25
C GLY A 284 20.57 -61.92 50.69
N GLY A 285 19.62 -62.76 51.11
CA GLY A 285 19.05 -62.75 52.47
C GLY A 285 17.56 -63.04 52.46
#